data_AF-A0A7R9D0K4-F1
#
_entry.id   AF-A0A7R9D0K4-F1
#
_cell.length_a   1.000
_cell.length_b   1.000
_cell.length_c   1.000
_cell.angle_alpha   90.00
_cell.angle_beta   90.00
_cell.angle_gamma   90.00
#
_symmetry.space_group_name_H-M   'P 1'
#
loop_
_entity.id
_entity.type
_entity.pdbx_description
1 polymer ?
#
loop_
_entity_poly.entity_id
_entity_poly.type
_entity_poly.pdbx_seq_one_letter_code
_entity_poly.pdbx_strand_id
1 'polypeptide(L)'
;MKMLEPHPNVVRLLGCCTEKDDDGEYRTYDLSSDPLFVIMEFVPHGKLQSFLRSSRAERFYGNLHGPSNTLTSRDLTTFVYQVARGMEFLSAKGNLRNGLFKNRSMLIKLYFQQ
;
A
#
# COMPACT_ATOMS: atom_id res chain seq x y z
N MET A 1 0.69 8.69 -13.05
CA MET A 1 0.74 9.37 -11.73
C MET A 1 1.76 10.48 -11.81
N LYS A 2 1.44 11.71 -11.42
CA LYS A 2 2.46 12.76 -11.30
C LYS A 2 3.49 12.33 -10.25
N MET A 3 4.78 12.59 -10.47
CA MET A 3 5.81 12.33 -9.46
C MET A 3 5.51 13.21 -8.25
N LEU A 4 4.98 12.61 -7.19
CA LEU A 4 4.88 13.24 -5.88
C LEU A 4 6.27 13.23 -5.26
N GLU A 5 6.63 14.31 -4.56
CA GLU A 5 7.85 14.27 -3.73
C GLU A 5 7.83 13.06 -2.79
N PRO A 6 8.99 12.50 -2.44
CA PRO A 6 9.05 11.39 -1.51
C PRO A 6 8.53 11.81 -0.12
N HIS A 7 7.76 10.91 0.51
CA HIS A 7 7.35 11.04 1.91
C HIS A 7 7.60 9.72 2.64
N PRO A 8 8.16 9.72 3.86
CA PRO A 8 8.55 8.50 4.56
C PRO A 8 7.39 7.52 4.77
N ASN A 9 6.15 8.00 4.93
CA ASN A 9 4.97 7.15 5.18
C ASN A 9 4.12 6.85 3.94
N VAL A 10 4.60 7.19 2.74
CA VAL A 10 3.86 6.97 1.48
C VAL A 10 4.74 6.15 0.54
N VAL A 11 4.23 4.98 0.12
CA VAL A 11 4.95 4.15 -0.85
C VAL A 11 5.09 4.89 -2.17
N ARG A 12 6.32 4.92 -2.67
CA ARG A 12 6.67 5.62 -3.91
C ARG A 12 6.50 4.71 -5.12
N LEU A 13 5.94 5.27 -6.18
CA LEU A 13 6.00 4.70 -7.52
C LEU A 13 7.42 4.91 -8.08
N LEU A 14 8.09 3.81 -8.44
CA LEU A 14 9.43 3.83 -9.05
C LEU A 14 9.35 3.95 -10.57
N GLY A 15 8.37 3.29 -11.20
CA GLY A 15 8.19 3.32 -12.65
C GLY A 15 7.00 2.47 -13.09
N CYS A 16 6.74 2.46 -14.39
CA CYS A 16 5.77 1.56 -15.01
C CYS A 16 6.33 1.07 -16.35
N CYS A 17 6.06 -0.19 -16.68
CA CYS A 17 6.32 -0.71 -18.02
C CYS A 17 5.05 -0.52 -18.83
N THR A 18 5.16 0.23 -19.92
CA THR A 18 4.13 0.36 -20.94
C THR A 18 4.78 -0.08 -22.23
N GLU A 19 4.42 -1.26 -22.74
CA GLU A 19 4.82 -1.65 -24.09
C GLU A 19 4.08 -0.70 -25.06
N LYS A 20 4.84 -0.06 -25.94
CA LYS A 20 4.31 0.61 -27.11
C LYS A 20 4.80 -0.22 -28.28
N ASP A 21 3.88 -0.73 -29.08
CA ASP A 21 4.22 -1.31 -30.37
C ASP A 21 4.88 -0.20 -31.22
N ASP A 22 6.21 -0.20 -31.29
CA ASP A 22 6.99 0.78 -32.05
C ASP A 22 7.14 0.43 -33.54
N ASP A 23 6.54 -0.67 -33.99
CA ASP A 23 6.57 -1.08 -35.40
C ASP A 23 5.13 -1.20 -35.92
N GLY A 24 4.74 -0.32 -36.84
CA GLY A 24 3.40 -0.18 -37.41
C GLY A 24 2.87 -1.37 -38.23
N GLU A 25 2.90 -2.57 -37.66
CA GLU A 25 2.32 -3.79 -38.21
C GLU A 25 1.02 -4.11 -37.48
N TYR A 26 -0.09 -3.99 -38.21
CA TYR A 26 -1.43 -4.29 -37.74
C TYR A 26 -1.58 -5.81 -37.52
N ARG A 27 -1.24 -6.29 -36.33
CA ARG A 27 -1.57 -7.66 -35.91
C ARG A 27 -3.08 -7.75 -35.65
N THR A 28 -3.79 -8.31 -36.62
CA THR A 28 -5.17 -8.75 -36.47
C THR A 28 -5.25 -10.04 -35.68
N TYR A 29 -5.17 -9.98 -34.34
CA TYR A 29 -5.66 -11.04 -33.45
C TYR A 29 -6.14 -10.40 -32.14
N ASP A 30 -7.44 -10.50 -31.92
CA ASP A 30 -8.17 -10.12 -30.71
C ASP A 30 -7.63 -10.87 -29.47
N LEU A 31 -7.02 -10.16 -28.50
CA LEU A 31 -7.03 -10.55 -27.07
C LEU A 31 -6.43 -9.46 -26.15
N SER A 32 -7.28 -8.86 -25.32
CA SER A 32 -7.00 -8.30 -23.98
C SER A 32 -5.74 -7.42 -23.77
N SER A 33 -5.96 -6.10 -23.60
CA SER A 33 -5.10 -5.13 -22.88
C SER A 33 -3.83 -5.71 -22.27
N ASP A 34 -2.66 -5.35 -22.79
CA ASP A 34 -1.37 -5.72 -22.19
C ASP A 34 -1.35 -5.36 -20.70
N PRO A 35 -0.85 -6.25 -19.83
CA PRO A 35 -0.83 -6.01 -18.40
C PRO A 35 0.11 -4.84 -18.08
N LEU A 36 -0.47 -3.75 -17.59
CA LEU A 36 0.30 -2.62 -17.07
C LEU A 36 1.11 -3.04 -15.84
N PHE A 37 2.43 -3.09 -15.96
CA PHE A 37 3.31 -3.35 -14.82
C PHE A 37 3.66 -2.05 -14.11
N VAL A 38 3.51 -2.06 -12.79
CA VAL A 38 3.78 -0.91 -11.92
C VAL A 38 4.86 -1.29 -10.91
N ILE A 39 6.00 -0.62 -10.99
CA ILE A 39 7.15 -0.84 -10.11
C ILE A 39 7.03 0.13 -8.94
N MET A 40 6.94 -0.39 -7.73
CA MET A 40 6.80 0.40 -6.50
C MET A 40 7.91 0.06 -5.52
N GLU A 41 8.11 0.92 -4.53
CA GLU A 41 8.98 0.63 -3.41
C GLU A 41 8.55 -0.66 -2.69
N PHE A 42 9.54 -1.49 -2.34
CA PHE A 42 9.30 -2.74 -1.64
C PHE A 42 8.96 -2.49 -0.16
N VAL A 43 7.89 -3.14 0.31
CA VAL A 43 7.44 -3.10 1.71
C VAL A 43 7.64 -4.48 2.34
N PRO A 44 8.65 -4.68 3.22
CA PRO A 44 9.08 -6.01 3.66
C PRO A 44 8.03 -6.77 4.46
N HIS A 45 7.14 -6.08 5.19
CA HIS A 45 6.11 -6.70 6.03
C HIS A 45 4.73 -6.78 5.36
N GLY A 46 4.65 -6.42 4.08
CA GLY A 46 3.41 -6.46 3.32
C GLY A 46 2.33 -5.52 3.86
N LYS A 47 1.08 -5.98 3.81
CA LYS A 47 -0.10 -5.17 4.19
C LYS A 47 -0.24 -5.09 5.71
N LEU A 48 -0.47 -3.89 6.23
CA LEU A 48 -0.77 -3.65 7.65
C LEU A 48 -1.92 -4.54 8.15
N GLN A 49 -2.96 -4.75 7.34
CA GLN A 49 -4.08 -5.62 7.71
C GLN A 49 -3.62 -7.05 8.01
N SER A 50 -2.76 -7.62 7.16
CA SER A 50 -2.23 -8.98 7.36
C SER A 50 -1.34 -9.02 8.60
N PHE A 51 -0.49 -8.01 8.78
CA PHE A 51 0.39 -7.87 9.94
C PHE A 51 -0.39 -7.78 11.27
N LEU A 52 -1.46 -6.98 11.32
CA LEU A 52 -2.34 -6.88 12.50
C LEU A 52 -3.18 -8.14 12.72
N ARG A 53 -3.40 -8.95 11.69
CA ARG A 53 -4.11 -10.23 11.82
C ARG A 53 -3.19 -11.31 12.35
N SER A 54 -1.92 -11.32 11.93
CA SER A 54 -0.91 -12.27 12.42
C SER A 54 -0.46 -11.97 13.85
N SER A 55 -0.62 -10.74 14.35
CA SER A 55 -0.29 -10.39 15.74
C SER A 55 -1.36 -10.80 16.77
N ARG A 56 -2.54 -11.22 16.31
CA ARG A 56 -3.60 -11.67 17.21
C ARG A 56 -3.15 -12.93 17.92
N ALA A 57 -3.40 -13.01 19.23
CA ALA A 57 -3.12 -14.21 20.02
C ALA A 57 -3.74 -15.45 19.37
N GLU A 58 -3.05 -16.59 19.53
CA GLU A 58 -3.57 -17.90 19.13
C GLU A 58 -4.95 -18.12 19.77
N ARG A 59 -5.94 -18.46 18.95
CA ARG A 59 -7.29 -18.71 19.45
C ARG A 59 -7.32 -20.08 20.10
N PHE A 60 -7.18 -20.14 21.42
CA PHE A 60 -7.48 -21.36 22.17
C PHE A 60 -8.98 -21.68 22.17
N TYR A 61 -9.83 -20.64 22.09
CA TYR A 61 -11.28 -20.73 21.86
C TYR A 61 -11.71 -19.57 20.94
N GLY A 62 -12.69 -19.80 20.05
CA GLY A 62 -13.06 -18.89 18.96
C GLY A 62 -13.50 -17.47 19.37
N ASN A 63 -13.71 -17.26 20.66
CA ASN A 63 -14.29 -16.08 21.30
C ASN A 63 -13.38 -15.48 22.39
N LEU A 64 -12.20 -16.04 22.63
CA LEU A 64 -11.21 -15.48 23.55
C LEU A 64 -10.09 -14.83 22.74
N HIS A 65 -10.01 -13.50 22.82
CA HIS A 65 -8.85 -12.76 22.35
C HIS A 65 -7.94 -12.48 23.55
N GLY A 66 -6.88 -13.28 23.68
CA GLY A 66 -5.79 -12.99 24.62
C GLY A 66 -5.03 -11.72 24.22
N PRO A 67 -4.19 -11.16 25.12
CA PRO A 67 -3.31 -10.05 24.78
C PRO A 67 -2.42 -10.43 23.59
N SER A 68 -2.17 -9.48 22.68
CA SER A 68 -1.24 -9.71 21.57
C SER A 68 0.15 -10.03 22.14
N ASN A 69 0.75 -11.13 21.71
CA ASN A 69 2.10 -11.49 22.14
C ASN A 69 3.18 -10.70 21.39
N THR A 70 2.82 -9.97 20.33
CA THR A 70 3.79 -9.35 19.41
C THR A 70 3.62 -7.85 19.22
N LEU A 71 2.43 -7.27 19.48
CA LEU A 71 2.21 -5.83 19.34
C LEU A 71 1.71 -5.20 20.64
N THR A 72 2.33 -4.08 20.99
CA THR A 72 1.93 -3.25 22.13
C THR A 72 0.95 -2.15 21.70
N SER A 73 0.28 -1.52 22.67
CA SER A 73 -0.55 -0.33 22.41
C SER A 73 0.26 0.82 21.80
N ARG A 74 1.53 0.97 22.19
CA ARG A 74 2.46 1.97 21.65
C ARG A 74 2.72 1.77 20.16
N ASP A 75 2.86 0.52 19.71
CA ASP A 75 3.08 0.19 18.29
C ASP A 75 1.86 0.58 17.46
N LEU A 76 0.66 0.28 17.96
CA LEU A 76 -0.59 0.66 17.32
C LEU A 76 -0.73 2.19 17.19
N THR A 77 -0.45 2.93 18.26
CA THR A 77 -0.46 4.41 18.23
C THR A 77 0.56 4.95 17.23
N THR A 78 1.75 4.33 17.17
CA THR A 78 2.80 4.70 16.21
C THR A 78 2.34 4.46 14.76
N PHE A 79 1.68 3.33 14.49
CA PHE A 79 1.14 3.06 13.15
C PHE A 79 0.06 4.08 12.75
N VAL A 80 -0.86 4.41 13.67
CA VAL A 80 -1.88 5.43 13.42
C VAL A 80 -1.25 6.79 13.14
N TYR A 81 -0.23 7.17 13.90
CA TYR A 81 0.51 8.42 13.67
C TYR A 81 1.18 8.46 12.30
N GLN A 82 1.88 7.40 11.92
CA GLN A 82 2.54 7.29 10.61
C GLN A 82 1.52 7.34 9.45
N VAL A 83 0.38 6.67 9.61
CA VAL A 83 -0.75 6.73 8.67
C VAL A 83 -1.26 8.17 8.53
N ALA A 84 -1.53 8.85 9.64
CA ALA A 84 -2.05 10.22 9.65
C ALA A 84 -1.11 11.17 8.91
N ARG A 85 0.21 11.08 9.15
CA ARG A 85 1.21 11.91 8.45
C ARG A 85 1.28 11.63 6.95
N GLY A 86 1.22 10.36 6.55
CA GLY A 86 1.18 10.00 5.13
C GLY A 86 -0.07 10.54 4.44
N MET A 87 -1.21 10.48 5.12
CA MET A 87 -2.49 10.99 4.63
C MET A 87 -2.52 12.53 4.55
N GLU A 88 -1.96 13.22 5.54
CA GLU A 88 -1.79 14.67 5.52
C GLU A 88 -0.97 15.11 4.30
N PHE A 89 0.17 14.45 4.06
CA PHE A 89 1.01 14.71 2.88
C PHE A 89 0.24 14.50 1.56
N LEU A 90 -0.50 13.40 1.45
CA LEU A 90 -1.32 13.10 0.28
C LEU A 90 -2.45 14.10 0.09
N SER A 91 -3.09 14.54 1.16
CA SER A 91 -4.16 15.55 1.11
C SER A 91 -3.61 16.92 0.70
N ALA A 92 -2.42 17.29 1.16
CA ALA A 92 -1.79 18.57 0.83
C ALA A 92 -1.35 18.63 -0.65
N LYS A 93 -0.98 17.49 -1.25
CA LYS A 93 -0.53 17.42 -2.65
C LYS A 93 -1.59 16.93 -3.62
N GLY A 94 -2.65 16.33 -3.11
CA GLY A 94 -3.72 15.72 -3.89
C GLY A 94 -4.93 16.63 -3.97
N ASN A 95 -5.02 17.45 -5.02
CA ASN A 95 -6.32 17.73 -5.64
C ASN A 95 -6.84 16.44 -6.32
N LEU A 96 -7.07 15.39 -5.54
CA LEU A 96 -7.67 14.13 -5.98
C LEU A 96 -9.18 14.33 -6.06
N ARG A 97 -9.59 14.95 -7.17
CA ARG A 97 -10.96 15.04 -7.67
C ARG A 97 -11.67 13.69 -7.45
N ASN A 98 -12.62 13.68 -6.51
CA ASN A 98 -13.63 12.68 -6.22
C ASN A 98 -13.38 11.26 -6.79
N GLY A 99 -12.77 10.36 -6.01
CA GLY A 99 -12.95 8.92 -6.25
C GLY A 99 -11.88 7.94 -5.79
N LEU A 100 -10.70 8.38 -5.34
CA LEU A 100 -9.56 7.47 -5.16
C LEU A 100 -9.18 7.16 -3.70
N PHE A 101 -10.17 6.98 -2.83
CA PHE A 101 -9.98 6.32 -1.53
C PHE A 101 -10.91 5.09 -1.37
N LYS A 102 -11.40 4.52 -2.48
CA LYS A 102 -12.26 3.31 -2.46
C LYS A 102 -11.47 2.00 -2.44
N ASN A 103 -10.18 2.01 -2.75
CA ASN A 103 -9.35 0.80 -2.71
C ASN A 103 -8.61 0.73 -1.37
N ARG A 104 -8.96 -0.26 -0.55
CA ARG A 104 -8.44 -0.52 0.83
C ARG A 104 -6.94 -0.89 0.89
N SER A 105 -6.17 -0.52 -0.13
CA SER A 105 -4.82 -1.02 -0.38
C SER A 105 -3.81 0.10 -0.61
N MET A 106 -4.04 1.29 -0.05
CA MET A 106 -2.98 2.28 0.05
C MET A 106 -1.90 1.70 0.97
N LEU A 107 -0.79 1.27 0.37
CA LEU A 107 0.38 0.76 1.08
C LEU A 107 1.02 1.95 1.78
N ILE A 108 0.60 2.18 3.01
CA ILE A 108 1.26 3.13 3.90
C ILE A 108 2.53 2.46 4.38
N LYS A 109 3.66 3.11 4.13
CA LYS A 109 4.95 2.63 4.58
C LYS A 109 5.01 2.78 6.09
N LEU A 110 4.88 1.65 6.78
CA LEU A 110 5.06 1.60 8.21
C LEU A 110 6.48 1.15 8.50
N TYR A 111 7.20 2.00 9.22
CA TYR A 111 8.46 1.62 9.82
C TYR A 111 8.14 0.90 11.12
N PHE A 112 8.28 -0.42 11.09
CA PHE A 112 8.32 -1.24 12.29
C PHE A 112 9.69 -0.98 12.92
N GLN A 113 9.77 -0.10 13.93
CA GLN A 113 10.95 -0.09 14.79
C GLN A 113 10.93 -1.41 15.56
N GLN A 114 12.02 -2.17 15.43
CA GLN A 114 12.30 -3.38 16.17
C GLN A 114 13.05 -3.00 17.45
#